data_AF-A0A2I0KYX0-F1
#
_entry.id   AF-A0A2I0KYX0-F1
#
_cell.length_a   1.000
_cell.length_b   1.000
_cell.length_c   1.000
_cell.angle_alpha   90.00
_cell.angle_beta   90.00
_cell.angle_gamma   90.00
#
_symmetry.space_group_name_H-M   'P 1'
#
loop_
_entity.id
_entity.type
_entity.pdbx_description
1 polymer ?
#
loop_
_entity_poly.entity_id
_entity_poly.type
_entity_poly.pdbx_seq_one_letter_code
_entity_poly.pdbx_strand_id
1 'polypeptide(L)'
;MKNEMKEPLFARLQSEFQISLSEPHAREVVDATTADRYRQFKHNCRKHDRKFFTIEEARQNPPIDVEEADWIPLCEHFESDEFKEISEDPRPVPKEVGV
;
A
#
# COMPACT_ATOMS: atom_id res chain seq x y z
N MET A 1 0.59 47.44 -12.90
CA MET A 1 -0.79 46.89 -13.04
C MET A 1 -0.87 45.52 -13.76
N LYS A 2 0.14 44.62 -13.68
CA LYS A 2 0.06 43.29 -14.34
C LYS A 2 0.07 42.08 -13.39
N ASN A 3 0.29 42.29 -12.09
CA ASN A 3 0.37 41.20 -11.10
C ASN A 3 -0.88 41.11 -10.20
N GLU A 4 -1.57 42.21 -9.93
CA GLU A 4 -2.73 42.23 -9.01
C GLU A 4 -3.96 41.46 -9.51
N MET A 5 -4.12 41.31 -10.84
CA MET A 5 -5.22 40.53 -11.45
C MET A 5 -4.91 39.03 -11.54
N LYS A 6 -3.65 38.61 -11.33
CA LYS A 6 -3.23 37.20 -11.44
C LYS A 6 -3.40 36.46 -10.11
N GLU A 7 -3.07 37.11 -9.00
CA GLU A 7 -3.26 36.56 -7.65
C GLU A 7 -4.66 35.99 -7.39
N PRO A 8 -5.77 36.70 -7.68
CA PRO A 8 -7.11 36.14 -7.46
C PRO A 8 -7.44 34.96 -8.38
N LEU A 9 -6.87 34.91 -9.59
CA LEU A 9 -7.03 33.78 -10.50
C LEU A 9 -6.24 32.56 -10.02
N PHE A 10 -5.02 32.76 -9.51
CA PHE A 10 -4.22 31.68 -8.91
C PHE A 10 -4.86 31.13 -7.65
N ALA A 11 -5.37 31.99 -6.77
CA ALA A 11 -6.07 31.57 -5.56
C ALA A 11 -7.34 30.76 -5.89
N ARG A 12 -8.11 31.20 -6.89
CA ARG A 12 -9.28 30.45 -7.37
C ARG A 12 -8.87 29.08 -7.93
N LEU A 13 -7.86 29.04 -8.81
CA LEU A 13 -7.38 27.80 -9.38
C LEU A 13 -6.88 26.83 -8.29
N GLN A 14 -6.15 27.33 -7.28
CA GLN A 14 -5.72 26.53 -6.14
C GLN A 14 -6.90 26.00 -5.32
N SER A 15 -7.97 26.77 -5.15
CA SER A 15 -9.18 26.30 -4.45
C SER A 15 -9.88 25.17 -5.19
N GLU A 16 -9.84 25.16 -6.53
CA GLU A 16 -10.40 24.08 -7.35
C GLU A 16 -9.59 22.76 -7.22
N PHE A 17 -8.35 22.82 -6.73
CA PHE A 17 -7.54 21.64 -6.40
C PHE A 17 -7.72 21.14 -4.96
N GLN A 18 -8.47 21.87 -4.11
CA GLN A 18 -8.76 21.41 -2.75
C GLN A 18 -9.88 20.38 -2.78
N ILE A 19 -9.53 19.11 -2.56
CA ILE A 19 -10.52 18.03 -2.43
C ILE A 19 -11.20 18.18 -1.07
N SER A 20 -12.50 18.52 -1.09
CA SER A 20 -13.32 18.59 0.11
C SER A 20 -13.95 17.22 0.41
N LEU A 21 -13.47 16.54 1.47
CA LEU A 21 -14.04 15.26 1.90
C LEU A 21 -15.43 15.40 2.59
N SER A 22 -15.93 16.62 2.76
CA SER A 22 -17.30 16.86 3.20
C SER A 22 -18.33 16.61 2.09
N GLU A 23 -17.91 16.63 0.83
CA GLU A 23 -18.77 16.28 -0.31
C GLU A 23 -18.83 14.76 -0.46
N PRO A 24 -20.02 14.12 -0.41
CA PRO A 24 -20.13 12.66 -0.45
C PRO A 24 -19.47 12.04 -1.67
N HIS A 25 -19.68 12.62 -2.86
CA HIS A 25 -19.10 12.09 -4.10
C HIS A 25 -17.57 12.16 -4.10
N ALA A 26 -16.99 13.28 -3.67
CA ALA A 26 -15.54 13.43 -3.57
C ALA A 26 -14.95 12.41 -2.59
N ARG A 27 -15.62 12.20 -1.44
CA ARG A 27 -15.21 11.19 -0.46
C ARG A 27 -15.26 9.78 -1.02
N GLU A 28 -16.35 9.39 -1.69
CA GLU A 28 -16.48 8.07 -2.31
C GLU A 28 -15.36 7.78 -3.32
N VAL A 29 -15.03 8.76 -4.16
CA VAL A 29 -13.95 8.63 -5.15
C VAL A 29 -12.59 8.49 -4.46
N VAL A 30 -12.32 9.27 -3.41
CA VAL A 30 -11.08 9.17 -2.64
C VAL A 30 -10.98 7.82 -1.93
N ASP A 31 -12.05 7.36 -1.29
CA ASP A 31 -12.09 6.08 -0.58
C ASP A 31 -11.86 4.92 -1.56
N ALA A 32 -12.54 4.93 -2.72
CA ALA A 32 -12.36 3.92 -3.77
C ALA A 32 -10.91 3.91 -4.30
N THR A 33 -10.39 5.09 -4.66
CA THR A 33 -9.02 5.23 -5.20
C THR A 33 -7.97 4.78 -4.18
N THR A 34 -8.15 5.16 -2.91
CA THR A 34 -7.22 4.81 -1.84
C THR A 34 -7.31 3.32 -1.53
N ALA A 35 -8.50 2.74 -1.52
CA ALA A 35 -8.69 1.30 -1.33
C ALA A 35 -8.02 0.50 -2.46
N ASP A 36 -8.15 0.91 -3.72
CA ASP A 36 -7.50 0.24 -4.85
C ASP A 36 -5.97 0.34 -4.77
N ARG A 37 -5.45 1.53 -4.44
CA ARG A 37 -4.01 1.71 -4.19
C ARG A 37 -3.53 0.82 -3.05
N TYR A 38 -4.28 0.72 -1.97
CA TYR A 38 -3.93 -0.11 -0.82
C TYR A 38 -3.97 -1.60 -1.16
N ARG A 39 -4.94 -2.05 -1.97
CA ARG A 39 -4.98 -3.45 -2.48
C ARG A 39 -3.74 -3.76 -3.31
N GLN A 40 -3.38 -2.88 -4.25
CA GLN A 40 -2.18 -3.06 -5.08
C GLN A 40 -0.90 -3.05 -4.24
N PHE A 41 -0.81 -2.16 -3.26
CA PHE A 41 0.27 -2.11 -2.29
C PHE A 41 0.42 -3.45 -1.54
N LYS A 42 -0.66 -3.96 -0.94
CA LYS A 42 -0.65 -5.25 -0.23
C LYS A 42 -0.27 -6.41 -1.16
N HIS A 43 -0.76 -6.41 -2.40
CA HIS A 43 -0.40 -7.41 -3.39
C HIS A 43 1.11 -7.41 -3.69
N ASN A 44 1.70 -6.23 -3.90
CA ASN A 44 3.14 -6.09 -4.14
C ASN A 44 3.96 -6.51 -2.92
N CYS A 45 3.52 -6.16 -1.71
CA CYS A 45 4.11 -6.59 -0.46
C CYS A 45 4.11 -8.11 -0.32
N ARG A 46 2.98 -8.77 -0.59
CA ARG A 46 2.88 -10.24 -0.54
C ARG A 46 3.79 -10.92 -1.58
N LYS A 47 3.87 -10.36 -2.79
CA LYS A 47 4.80 -10.85 -3.83
C LYS A 47 6.25 -10.75 -3.39
N HIS A 48 6.61 -9.73 -2.61
CA HIS A 48 7.95 -9.57 -2.06
C HIS A 48 8.21 -10.54 -0.90
N ASP A 49 7.30 -10.65 0.06
CA ASP A 49 7.35 -11.60 1.19
C ASP A 49 7.60 -13.04 0.72
N ARG A 50 6.91 -13.46 -0.35
CA ARG A 50 7.02 -14.83 -0.88
C ARG A 50 8.39 -15.17 -1.48
N LYS A 51 9.28 -14.20 -1.66
CA LYS A 51 10.66 -14.49 -2.10
C LYS A 51 11.47 -15.22 -1.02
N PHE A 52 11.01 -15.15 0.23
CA PHE A 52 11.72 -15.66 1.41
C PHE A 52 11.09 -16.94 1.94
N PHE A 53 11.93 -17.86 2.41
CA PHE A 53 11.48 -19.18 2.85
C PHE A 53 10.96 -19.17 4.29
N THR A 54 11.39 -18.21 5.11
CA THR A 54 10.94 -18.07 6.50
C THR A 54 10.38 -16.68 6.76
N ILE A 55 9.51 -16.58 7.76
CA ILE A 55 8.97 -15.28 8.20
C ILE A 55 10.06 -14.39 8.79
N GLU A 56 11.07 -14.97 9.44
CA GLU A 56 12.21 -14.24 10.01
C GLU A 56 13.03 -13.58 8.90
N GLU A 57 13.30 -14.30 7.82
CA GLU A 57 14.00 -13.77 6.65
C GLU A 57 13.19 -12.66 5.99
N ALA A 58 11.87 -12.85 5.82
CA ALA A 58 10.99 -11.82 5.27
C ALA A 58 11.00 -10.53 6.11
N ARG A 59 10.87 -10.64 7.44
CA ARG A 59 10.85 -9.48 8.37
C ARG A 59 12.12 -8.64 8.31
N GLN A 60 13.27 -9.27 8.05
CA GLN A 60 14.56 -8.59 7.94
C GLN A 60 14.79 -7.89 6.59
N ASN A 61 13.92 -8.14 5.60
CA ASN A 61 14.10 -7.66 4.23
C ASN A 61 12.86 -6.88 3.74
N PRO A 62 12.55 -5.70 4.30
CA PRO A 62 11.45 -4.86 3.83
C PRO A 62 11.68 -4.41 2.37
N PRO A 63 10.61 -4.18 1.58
CA PRO A 63 10.72 -3.46 0.31
C PRO A 63 11.30 -2.06 0.52
N ILE A 64 12.00 -1.53 -0.49
CA ILE A 64 12.69 -0.22 -0.43
C ILE A 64 11.76 0.92 0.01
N ASP A 65 10.51 0.90 -0.45
CA ASP A 65 9.53 1.97 -0.23
C ASP A 65 8.58 1.67 0.94
N VAL A 66 8.93 0.74 1.84
CA VAL A 66 8.10 0.35 2.99
C VAL A 66 8.91 0.44 4.26
N GLU A 67 8.41 1.21 5.23
CA GLU A 67 9.05 1.33 6.54
C GLU A 67 8.94 0.01 7.31
N GLU A 68 9.98 -0.31 8.10
CA GLU A 68 10.00 -1.53 8.93
C GLU A 68 8.80 -1.63 9.87
N ALA A 69 8.35 -0.50 10.42
CA ALA A 69 7.21 -0.41 11.32
C ALA A 69 5.89 -0.86 10.67
N ASP A 70 5.74 -0.63 9.36
CA ASP A 70 4.58 -1.07 8.57
C ASP A 70 4.79 -2.48 7.98
N TRP A 71 6.05 -2.86 7.74
CA TRP A 71 6.40 -4.14 7.14
C TRP A 71 6.17 -5.33 8.09
N ILE A 72 6.61 -5.23 9.35
CA ILE A 72 6.50 -6.34 10.31
C ILE A 72 5.03 -6.79 10.50
N PRO A 73 4.06 -5.89 10.71
CA PRO A 73 2.65 -6.27 10.79
C PRO A 73 2.10 -6.91 9.51
N LEU A 74 2.59 -6.49 8.33
CA LEU A 74 2.21 -7.11 7.06
C LEU A 74 2.72 -8.56 6.98
N CYS A 75 3.98 -8.82 7.35
CA CYS A 75 4.50 -10.20 7.42
C CYS A 75 3.68 -11.08 8.37
N GLU A 76 3.27 -10.54 9.52
CA GLU A 76 2.43 -11.27 10.49
C GLU A 76 1.04 -11.56 9.92
N HIS A 77 0.42 -10.57 9.29
CA HIS A 77 -0.86 -10.75 8.61
C HIS A 77 -0.78 -11.84 7.54
N PHE A 78 0.28 -11.84 6.75
CA PHE A 78 0.52 -12.83 5.69
C PHE A 78 0.82 -14.25 6.19
N GLU A 79 1.26 -14.38 7.43
CA GLU A 79 1.52 -15.66 8.09
C GLU A 79 0.33 -16.14 8.94
N SER A 80 -0.66 -15.28 9.19
CA SER A 80 -1.87 -15.62 9.94
C SER A 80 -2.64 -16.75 9.25
N ASP A 81 -3.24 -17.62 10.08
CA ASP A 81 -4.03 -18.76 9.58
C ASP A 81 -5.21 -18.27 8.73
N GLU A 82 -5.90 -17.21 9.15
CA GLU A 82 -7.00 -16.58 8.41
C GLU A 82 -6.56 -16.17 6.99
N PHE A 83 -5.39 -15.52 6.85
CA PHE A 83 -4.90 -15.14 5.54
C PHE A 83 -4.54 -16.37 4.70
N LYS A 84 -3.90 -17.38 5.29
CA LYS A 84 -3.48 -18.61 4.60
C LYS A 84 -4.67 -19.46 4.14
N GLU A 85 -5.76 -19.50 4.90
CA GLU A 85 -6.98 -20.22 4.53
C GLU A 85 -7.64 -19.64 3.27
N ILE A 86 -7.55 -18.32 3.10
CA ILE A 86 -8.16 -17.59 1.98
C ILE A 86 -7.18 -17.48 0.79
N SER A 87 -5.87 -17.52 1.05
CA SER A 87 -4.81 -17.37 0.07
C SER A 87 -4.49 -18.69 -0.65
N GLU A 88 -4.75 -18.77 -1.96
CA GLU A 88 -4.33 -19.89 -2.82
C GLU A 88 -2.79 -19.97 -3.05
N ASP A 89 -2.01 -19.06 -2.47
CA ASP A 89 -0.57 -18.88 -2.76
C ASP A 89 0.31 -18.95 -1.48
N PRO A 90 0.64 -20.17 -1.01
CA PRO A 90 1.42 -20.39 0.20
C PRO A 90 2.91 -20.00 0.03
N ARG A 91 3.60 -19.76 1.16
CA ARG A 91 5.05 -19.52 1.18
C ARG A 91 5.79 -20.72 0.56
N PRO A 92 6.87 -20.50 -0.23
CA PRO A 92 7.62 -21.59 -0.84
C PRO A 92 8.24 -22.48 0.23
N VAL A 93 8.19 -23.80 0.01
CA VAL A 93 8.84 -24.79 0.88
C VAL A 93 10.27 -25.00 0.40
N PRO A 94 11.29 -25.01 1.28
CA PRO A 94 12.65 -25.36 0.91
C PRO A 94 12.68 -26.74 0.25
N LYS A 95 13.36 -26.86 -0.91
CA LYS A 95 13.64 -28.18 -1.48
C LYS A 95 14.63 -28.88 -0.56
N GLU A 96 14.28 -30.06 -0.06
CA GLU A 96 15.23 -30.88 0.68
C GLU A 96 16.46 -31.12 -0.21
N VAL A 97 17.61 -30.63 0.24
CA VAL A 97 18.88 -30.92 -0.38
C VAL A 97 19.19 -32.35 0.00
N GLY A 98 18.86 -33.29 -0.89
CA GLY A 98 19.18 -34.71 -0.71
C GLY A 98 20.68 -34.85 -0.46
N VAL A 99 21.01 -35.41 0.69
CA VAL A 99 22.34 -35.96 1.02
C VAL A 99 22.20 -37.47 1.08
#